data_AF-A0A7K1CNZ2-F1
#
_entry.id   AF-A0A7K1CNZ2-F1
#
_cell.length_a   1.000
_cell.length_b   1.000
_cell.length_c   1.000
_cell.angle_alpha   90.00
_cell.angle_beta   90.00
_cell.angle_gamma   90.00
#
_symmetry.space_group_name_H-M   'P 1'
#
loop_
_entity.id
_entity.type
_entity.pdbx_description
1 polymer ?
#
loop_
_entity_poly.entity_id
_entity_poly.type
_entity_poly.pdbx_seq_one_letter_code
_entity_poly.pdbx_strand_id
1 'polypeptide(L)' 'MGRGRSKAKQTKVARDLKYSTQEMDLDRLAKELHGEPEPVQDREDDDPFAEGNYIPRA' A
#
# COMPACT_ATOMS: atom_id res chain seq x y z
N MET A 1 -29.23 -26.85 4.72
CA MET A 1 -28.12 -27.74 5.15
C MET A 1 -26.74 -27.43 4.53
N GLY A 2 -26.48 -26.22 3.96
CA GLY A 2 -25.19 -25.93 3.29
C GLY A 2 -24.21 -24.99 4.01
N ARG A 3 -24.61 -24.37 5.14
CA ARG A 3 -23.85 -23.28 5.78
C ARG A 3 -22.53 -23.71 6.44
N GLY A 4 -22.43 -24.95 6.91
CA GLY A 4 -21.21 -25.44 7.57
C GLY A 4 -20.02 -25.54 6.62
N ARG A 5 -20.26 -25.99 5.38
CA ARG A 5 -19.22 -26.11 4.36
C ARG A 5 -18.71 -24.75 3.87
N SER A 6 -19.61 -23.80 3.63
CA SER A 6 -19.22 -22.44 3.24
C SER A 6 -18.46 -21.74 4.36
N LYS A 7 -18.93 -21.86 5.61
CA LYS A 7 -18.23 -21.32 6.79
C LYS A 7 -16.82 -21.89 6.93
N ALA A 8 -16.66 -23.22 6.80
CA ALA A 8 -15.35 -23.86 6.85
C ALA A 8 -14.40 -23.35 5.74
N LYS A 9 -14.89 -23.21 4.51
CA LYS A 9 -14.11 -22.64 3.39
C LYS A 9 -13.69 -21.20 3.67
N GLN A 10 -14.60 -20.35 4.16
CA GLN A 10 -14.29 -18.96 4.48
C GLN A 10 -13.25 -18.85 5.60
N THR A 11 -13.36 -19.66 6.66
CA THR A 11 -12.36 -19.67 7.75
C THR A 11 -10.99 -20.11 7.26
N LYS A 12 -10.93 -21.07 6.32
CA LYS A 12 -9.67 -21.47 5.69
C LYS A 12 -9.04 -20.30 4.92
N VAL A 13 -9.81 -19.70 4.00
CA VAL A 13 -9.34 -18.55 3.19
C VAL A 13 -8.90 -17.39 4.08
N ALA A 14 -9.65 -17.06 5.11
CA ALA A 14 -9.30 -15.99 6.04
C ALA A 14 -8.02 -16.29 6.83
N ARG A 15 -7.79 -17.55 7.22
CA ARG A 15 -6.56 -17.97 7.89
C ARG A 15 -5.38 -17.85 6.92
N ASP A 16 -5.53 -18.37 5.71
CA ASP A 16 -4.51 -18.32 4.68
C ASP A 16 -4.15 -16.86 4.34
N LEU A 17 -5.12 -15.94 4.33
CA LEU A 17 -4.88 -14.51 4.09
C LEU A 17 -4.26 -13.79 5.30
N LYS A 18 -4.64 -14.17 6.53
CA LYS A 18 -4.13 -13.54 7.76
C LYS A 18 -2.69 -13.94 8.06
N TYR A 19 -2.35 -15.20 7.78
CA TYR A 19 -1.05 -15.77 8.13
C TYR A 19 -0.21 -16.13 6.91
N SER A 20 -0.64 -15.77 5.68
CA SER A 20 0.30 -15.72 4.56
C SER A 20 1.29 -14.61 4.85
N THR A 21 2.54 -15.00 5.02
CA THR A 21 3.63 -14.04 4.97
C THR A 21 3.67 -13.55 3.52
N GLN A 22 3.37 -12.28 3.28
CA GLN A 22 3.62 -11.70 1.97
C GLN A 22 5.13 -11.81 1.71
N GLU A 23 5.51 -12.54 0.67
CA GLU A 23 6.85 -12.44 0.08
C GLU A 23 6.93 -11.05 -0.55
N MET A 24 7.39 -10.09 0.22
CA MET A 24 7.73 -8.77 -0.28
C MET A 24 9.16 -8.82 -0.81
N ASP A 25 9.35 -8.25 -2.00
CA ASP A 25 10.68 -7.98 -2.54
C ASP A 25 11.32 -6.85 -1.72
N LEU A 26 12.05 -7.25 -0.67
CA LEU A 26 12.72 -6.33 0.24
C LEU A 26 13.82 -5.53 -0.49
N ASP A 27 14.41 -6.08 -1.54
CA ASP A 27 15.46 -5.41 -2.33
C ASP A 27 14.85 -4.26 -3.14
N ARG A 28 13.67 -4.48 -3.73
CA ARG A 28 12.91 -3.41 -4.41
C ARG A 28 12.47 -2.33 -3.43
N LEU A 29 11.94 -2.70 -2.25
CA LEU A 29 11.54 -1.74 -1.22
C LEU A 29 12.71 -0.90 -0.72
N ALA A 30 13.87 -1.54 -0.49
CA ALA A 30 15.07 -0.84 -0.07
C ALA A 30 15.54 0.18 -1.13
N LYS A 31 15.46 -0.17 -2.42
CA LYS A 31 15.79 0.76 -3.51
C LYS A 31 14.83 1.97 -3.56
N GLU A 32 13.53 1.75 -3.39
CA GLU A 32 12.54 2.83 -3.34
C GLU A 32 12.74 3.73 -2.10
N LEU A 33 13.07 3.16 -0.94
CA LEU A 33 13.27 3.91 0.31
C LEU A 33 14.59 4.71 0.32
N HIS A 34 15.67 4.11 -0.18
CA HIS A 34 16.96 4.77 -0.27
C HIS A 34 17.08 5.72 -1.45
N GLY A 35 16.08 5.74 -2.33
CA GLY A 35 15.84 6.78 -3.33
C GLY A 35 17.08 7.11 -4.15
N GLU A 36 17.28 6.42 -5.27
CA GLU A 36 17.90 7.16 -6.37
C GLU A 36 16.94 8.33 -6.69
N PRO A 37 17.45 9.56 -6.82
CA PRO A 37 16.62 10.70 -7.18
C PRO A 37 16.18 10.50 -8.63
N GLU A 38 15.02 9.86 -8.80
CA GLU A 38 14.23 10.01 -10.02
C GLU A 38 14.04 11.52 -10.20
N PRO A 39 14.37 12.08 -11.38
CA PRO A 39 14.19 13.50 -11.62
C PRO A 39 12.72 13.80 -11.41
N VAL A 40 12.41 14.50 -10.32
CA VAL A 40 11.07 14.94 -9.96
C VAL A 40 10.65 15.91 -11.06
N GLN A 41 10.03 15.40 -12.11
CA GLN A 41 9.41 16.21 -13.14
C GLN A 41 8.12 16.76 -12.53
N ASP A 42 8.18 17.99 -12.02
CA ASP A 42 7.07 18.96 -11.95
C ASP A 42 5.72 18.44 -11.44
N ARG A 43 5.69 17.52 -10.47
CA ARG A 43 4.44 17.09 -9.80
C ARG A 43 4.17 17.82 -8.48
N GLU A 44 5.16 18.52 -7.96
CA GLU A 44 5.06 19.26 -6.69
C GLU A 44 4.18 20.51 -6.86
N ASP A 45 4.13 21.08 -8.06
CA ASP A 45 3.32 22.27 -8.38
C ASP A 45 1.80 22.00 -8.40
N ASP A 46 1.37 20.74 -8.60
CA ASP A 46 -0.05 20.34 -8.67
C ASP A 46 -0.61 19.82 -7.33
N ASP A 47 0.23 19.57 -6.33
CA ASP A 47 -0.22 19.08 -5.02
C ASP A 47 -0.65 20.25 -4.11
N PRO A 48 -1.93 20.35 -3.71
CA PRO A 48 -2.40 21.40 -2.80
C PRO A 48 -1.80 21.31 -1.38
N PHE A 49 -1.13 20.21 -1.06
CA PHE A 49 -0.43 20.01 0.21
C PHE A 49 1.10 20.17 0.09
N ALA A 50 1.64 20.49 -1.09
CA ALA A 50 3.06 20.81 -1.22
C ALA A 50 3.42 22.09 -0.45
N GLU A 51 4.65 22.15 0.05
CA GLU A 51 5.13 23.25 0.92
C GLU A 51 4.98 24.65 0.29
N GLY A 52 5.03 24.74 -1.04
CA GLY A 52 4.83 25.99 -1.79
C GLY A 52 3.37 26.36 -2.08
N ASN A 53 2.44 25.40 -2.03
CA ASN A 53 1.06 25.52 -2.51
C ASN A 53 0.00 25.40 -1.39
N TYR A 54 0.42 25.37 -0.13
CA TYR A 54 -0.48 25.18 1.01
C TYR A 54 -1.45 26.37 1.20
N ILE A 55 -2.75 26.11 0.98
CA ILE A 55 -3.83 27.07 1.22
C ILE A 55 -4.52 26.75 2.56
N PRO A 56 -4.35 27.55 3.61
CA PRO A 56 -5.05 27.35 4.88
C PRO A 56 -6.55 27.60 4.68
N ARG A 57 -7.39 26.63 5.06
CA ARG A 57 -8.85 26.83 5.12
C ARG A 57 -9.18 27.81 6.26
N ALA A 58 -9.75 28.94 5.90
CA ALA A 58 -10.40 29.89 6.83
C ALA A 58 -11.75 29.37 7.33
#